data_AF-A0A8T3SFS4-F1
#
_entry.id   AF-A0A8T3SFS4-F1
#
_cell.length_a   1.000
_cell.length_b   1.000
_cell.length_c   1.000
_cell.angle_alpha   90.00
_cell.angle_beta   90.00
_cell.angle_gamma   90.00
#
_symmetry.space_group_name_H-M   'P 1'
#
loop_
_entity.id
_entity.type
_entity.pdbx_description
1 polymer ?
#
loop_
_entity_poly.entity_id
_entity_poly.type
_entity_poly.pdbx_seq_one_letter_code
_entity_poly.pdbx_strand_id
1 'polypeptide(L)'
;NATIDWQEYFEDIIGVTKPVDAAVENITLLFFGRSGKYMESKPLHGSQKSKWLDKNTLEVSLKIIINYELQRLILSYAESVKVLEPAKLALSIKERLKDAYYQY
;
A
#
# COMPACT_ATOMS: atom_id res chain seq x y z
N ASN A 1 3.40 -23.08 26.78
CA ASN A 1 3.23 -21.62 26.60
C ASN A 1 3.99 -21.18 25.36
N ALA A 2 3.30 -21.09 24.22
CA ALA A 2 3.87 -20.41 23.06
C ALA A 2 3.72 -18.91 23.30
N THR A 3 4.82 -18.23 23.57
CA THR A 3 4.88 -16.76 23.51
C THR A 3 4.62 -16.37 22.06
N ILE A 4 3.49 -15.74 21.79
CA ILE A 4 3.19 -15.19 20.47
C ILE A 4 4.15 -14.03 20.25
N ASP A 5 5.01 -14.15 19.24
CA ASP A 5 5.82 -13.03 18.76
C ASP A 5 4.94 -12.12 17.89
N TRP A 6 4.49 -11.02 18.49
CA TRP A 6 3.65 -10.04 17.80
C TRP A 6 4.41 -9.29 16.70
N GLN A 7 5.74 -9.20 16.80
CA GLN A 7 6.57 -8.58 15.79
C GLN A 7 6.52 -9.38 14.49
N GLU A 8 6.72 -10.70 14.59
CA GLU A 8 6.59 -11.62 13.45
C GLU A 8 5.15 -11.68 12.92
N TYR A 9 4.14 -11.65 13.81
CA TYR A 9 2.73 -11.73 13.40
C TYR A 9 2.27 -10.56 12.52
N PHE A 10 2.80 -9.36 12.76
CA PHE A 10 2.45 -8.13 12.06
C PHE A 10 3.50 -7.68 11.02
N GLU A 11 4.59 -8.43 10.85
CA GLU A 11 5.68 -8.08 9.93
C GLU A 11 5.21 -7.91 8.49
N ASP A 12 4.18 -8.65 8.06
CA ASP A 12 3.71 -8.60 6.67
C ASP A 12 2.55 -7.63 6.44
N ILE A 13 2.21 -6.74 7.37
CA ILE A 13 1.06 -5.82 7.22
C ILE A 13 1.44 -4.37 7.48
N ILE A 14 0.64 -3.45 6.93
CA ILE A 14 0.63 -2.06 7.37
C ILE A 14 -0.40 -1.92 8.49
N GLY A 15 -0.01 -1.38 9.64
CA GLY A 15 -0.93 -1.20 10.76
C GLY A 15 -1.16 -2.50 11.55
N VAL A 16 -2.40 -2.77 11.96
CA VAL A 16 -2.70 -3.84 12.94
C VAL A 16 -3.82 -4.79 12.52
N THR A 17 -4.55 -4.48 11.45
CA THR A 17 -5.65 -5.34 10.97
C THR A 17 -5.12 -6.39 10.00
N LYS A 18 -5.09 -7.66 10.44
CA LYS A 18 -4.73 -8.81 9.58
C LYS A 18 -6.00 -9.54 9.13
N PRO A 19 -6.32 -9.58 7.82
CA PRO A 19 -7.44 -10.36 7.34
C PRO A 19 -7.20 -11.86 7.52
N VAL A 20 -8.27 -12.62 7.77
CA VAL A 20 -8.22 -14.09 7.90
C VAL A 20 -7.83 -14.70 6.55
N ASP A 21 -6.92 -15.68 6.57
CA ASP A 21 -6.45 -16.43 5.39
C ASP A 21 -5.83 -15.58 4.26
N ALA A 22 -5.37 -14.36 4.55
CA ALA A 22 -4.77 -13.50 3.55
C ALA A 22 -3.28 -13.82 3.33
N ALA A 23 -2.90 -13.94 2.07
CA ALA A 23 -1.53 -14.21 1.66
C ALA A 23 -0.73 -12.92 1.45
N VAL A 24 0.58 -13.01 1.65
CA VAL A 24 1.53 -11.96 1.29
C VAL A 24 1.60 -11.84 -0.23
N GLU A 25 1.52 -10.62 -0.74
CA GLU A 25 1.51 -10.35 -2.18
C GLU A 25 2.53 -9.29 -2.56
N ASN A 26 2.96 -9.33 -3.82
CA ASN A 26 3.74 -8.24 -4.40
C ASN A 26 2.79 -7.11 -4.79
N ILE A 27 3.02 -5.93 -4.21
CA ILE A 27 2.27 -4.71 -4.51
C ILE A 27 3.21 -3.73 -5.19
N THR A 28 2.77 -3.17 -6.30
CA THR A 28 3.51 -2.16 -7.06
C THR A 28 2.67 -0.90 -7.17
N LEU A 29 3.19 0.21 -6.65
CA LEU A 29 2.57 1.52 -6.64
C LEU A 29 3.44 2.52 -7.42
N LEU A 30 2.81 3.43 -8.15
CA LEU A 30 3.47 4.61 -8.69
C LEU A 30 3.02 5.83 -7.89
N PHE A 31 3.99 6.58 -7.36
CA PHE A 31 3.75 7.85 -6.70
C PHE A 31 4.26 9.00 -7.57
N PHE A 32 3.44 10.04 -7.69
CA PHE A 32 3.69 11.16 -8.58
C PHE A 32 4.13 12.42 -7.82
N GLY A 33 5.04 13.18 -8.42
CA GLY A 33 5.49 14.48 -7.94
C GLY A 33 6.03 14.47 -6.52
N ARG A 34 5.43 15.31 -5.65
CA ARG A 34 5.86 15.46 -4.25
C ARG A 34 5.67 14.19 -3.43
N SER A 35 4.63 13.39 -3.73
CA SER A 35 4.36 12.14 -3.03
C SER A 35 5.46 11.10 -3.27
N GLY A 36 6.06 11.08 -4.47
CA GLY A 36 7.23 10.22 -4.74
C GLY A 36 8.39 10.52 -3.79
N LYS A 37 8.80 11.78 -3.66
CA LYS A 37 9.89 12.18 -2.75
C LYS A 37 9.58 11.85 -1.28
N TYR A 38 8.32 12.00 -0.90
CA TYR A 38 7.88 11.65 0.45
C TYR A 38 7.98 10.13 0.69
N MET A 39 7.58 9.31 -0.27
CA MET A 39 7.67 7.83 -0.18
C MET A 39 9.10 7.28 -0.24
N GLU A 40 10.00 7.98 -0.94
CA GLU A 40 11.42 7.64 -0.93
C GLU A 40 12.03 7.91 0.45
N SER A 41 11.74 9.08 1.05
CA SER A 41 12.32 9.47 2.35
C SER A 41 11.66 8.80 3.55
N LYS A 42 10.41 8.35 3.42
CA LYS A 42 9.65 7.70 4.49
C LYS A 42 9.05 6.39 3.99
N PRO A 43 9.81 5.28 4.06
CA PRO A 43 9.33 3.98 3.65
C PRO A 43 8.05 3.58 4.41
N LEU A 44 7.11 2.99 3.69
CA LEU A 44 5.85 2.47 4.22
C LEU A 44 6.03 1.18 5.02
N HIS A 45 7.05 0.40 4.66
CA HIS A 45 7.28 -0.94 5.17
C HIS A 45 8.74 -1.35 5.03
N GLY A 46 9.21 -2.30 5.86
CA GLY A 46 10.58 -2.82 5.79
C GLY A 46 10.91 -3.52 4.47
N SER A 47 9.90 -4.09 3.80
CA SER A 47 10.04 -4.73 2.49
C SER A 47 10.14 -3.72 1.32
N GLN A 48 10.00 -2.42 1.57
CA GLN A 48 9.88 -1.43 0.51
C GLN A 48 11.14 -1.35 -0.34
N LYS A 49 10.96 -1.42 -1.66
CA LYS A 49 12.00 -1.06 -2.64
C LYS A 49 11.47 0.04 -3.53
N SER A 50 12.28 1.07 -3.73
CA SER A 50 11.92 2.28 -4.47
C SER A 50 12.82 2.45 -5.69
N LYS A 51 12.25 2.89 -6.81
CA LYS A 51 12.98 3.19 -8.05
C LYS A 51 12.33 4.37 -8.77
N TRP A 52 13.09 5.42 -9.06
CA TRP A 52 12.61 6.50 -9.93
C TRP A 52 12.55 6.00 -11.38
N LEU A 53 11.38 6.11 -12.00
CA LEU A 53 11.19 5.84 -13.42
C LEU A 53 11.56 7.06 -14.26
N ASP A 54 11.34 8.24 -13.71
CA ASP A 54 11.70 9.54 -14.27
C ASP A 54 11.85 10.59 -13.14
N LYS A 55 11.92 11.88 -13.47
CA LYS A 55 12.11 12.97 -12.49
C LYS A 55 10.93 13.19 -11.52
N ASN A 56 9.75 12.66 -11.86
CA ASN A 56 8.47 12.92 -11.21
C ASN A 56 7.71 11.65 -10.82
N THR A 57 8.14 10.46 -11.27
CA THR A 57 7.45 9.20 -10.99
C THR A 57 8.34 8.25 -10.20
N LEU A 58 7.95 7.94 -8.96
CA LEU A 58 8.58 6.93 -8.13
C LEU A 58 7.76 5.63 -8.19
N GLU A 59 8.39 4.54 -8.61
CA GLU A 59 7.86 3.19 -8.43
C GLU A 59 8.25 2.66 -7.05
N VAL A 60 7.27 2.16 -6.32
CA VAL A 60 7.41 1.56 -4.99
C VAL A 60 6.88 0.13 -5.06
N SER A 61 7.71 -0.84 -4.68
CA SER A 61 7.31 -2.24 -4.55
C SER A 61 7.35 -2.69 -3.08
N LEU A 62 6.36 -3.49 -2.70
CA LEU A 62 6.15 -4.00 -1.35
C LEU A 62 5.82 -5.49 -1.43
N LYS A 63 6.16 -6.24 -0.39
CA LYS A 63 5.78 -7.64 -0.21
C LYS A 63 5.02 -7.74 1.11
N ILE A 64 3.71 -7.51 1.07
CA ILE A 64 2.83 -7.39 2.24
C ILE A 64 1.44 -7.95 1.93
N ILE A 65 0.63 -8.17 2.96
CA ILE A 65 -0.78 -8.56 2.86
C ILE A 65 -1.61 -7.32 2.53
N ILE A 66 -2.54 -7.46 1.58
CA ILE A 66 -3.53 -6.41 1.31
C ILE A 66 -4.52 -6.37 2.48
N ASN A 67 -4.45 -5.29 3.27
CA ASN A 67 -5.36 -5.06 4.38
C ASN A 67 -6.05 -3.68 4.30
N TYR A 68 -6.85 -3.40 5.32
CA TYR A 68 -7.67 -2.19 5.37
C TYR A 68 -6.82 -0.90 5.43
N GLU A 69 -5.75 -0.91 6.21
CA GLU A 69 -4.84 0.20 6.41
C GLU A 69 -4.04 0.50 5.14
N LEU A 70 -3.55 -0.52 4.42
CA LEU A 70 -2.93 -0.32 3.11
C LEU A 70 -3.88 0.43 2.16
N GLN A 71 -5.13 -0.01 2.07
CA GLN A 71 -6.11 0.64 1.19
C GLN A 71 -6.40 2.08 1.62
N ARG A 72 -6.58 2.33 2.92
CA ARG A 72 -6.75 3.68 3.48
C ARG A 72 -5.56 4.58 3.21
N LEU A 73 -4.35 4.04 3.37
CA LEU A 73 -3.11 4.75 3.08
C LEU A 73 -3.06 5.16 1.61
N ILE A 74 -3.32 4.23 0.69
CA ILE A 74 -3.37 4.53 -0.75
C ILE A 74 -4.41 5.64 -1.03
N LEU A 75 -5.63 5.51 -0.51
CA LEU A 75 -6.68 6.51 -0.69
C LEU A 75 -6.30 7.89 -0.13
N SER A 76 -5.50 7.96 0.93
CA SER A 76 -5.05 9.23 1.52
C SER A 76 -4.15 10.06 0.60
N TYR A 77 -3.57 9.43 -0.43
CA TYR A 77 -2.79 10.09 -1.48
C TYR A 77 -3.62 10.49 -2.72
N ALA A 78 -4.88 10.10 -2.79
CA ALA A 78 -5.80 10.46 -3.86
C ALA A 78 -5.19 10.28 -5.27
N GLU A 79 -5.15 11.33 -6.09
CA GLU A 79 -4.65 11.31 -7.47
C GLU A 79 -3.12 11.17 -7.58
N SER A 80 -2.36 11.34 -6.49
CA SER A 80 -0.90 11.30 -6.51
C SER A 80 -0.32 9.88 -6.39
N VAL A 81 -1.17 8.86 -6.37
CA VAL A 81 -0.76 7.45 -6.37
C VAL A 81 -1.58 6.64 -7.37
N LYS A 82 -0.93 5.65 -7.99
CA LYS A 82 -1.57 4.64 -8.83
C LYS A 82 -1.15 3.25 -8.40
N VAL A 83 -2.11 2.35 -8.24
CA VAL A 83 -1.85 0.91 -8.07
C VAL A 83 -1.59 0.30 -9.45
N LEU A 84 -0.41 -0.30 -9.65
CA LEU A 84 -0.12 -1.13 -10.81
C LEU A 84 -0.46 -2.59 -10.55
N GLU A 85 -0.05 -3.11 -9.40
CA GLU A 85 -0.24 -4.52 -9.03
C GLU A 85 -0.55 -4.67 -7.53
N PRO A 86 -1.33 -5.69 -7.14
CA PRO A 86 -2.11 -6.56 -8.01
C PRO A 86 -3.40 -5.90 -8.51
N ALA A 87 -3.98 -6.43 -9.60
CA ALA A 87 -5.20 -5.88 -10.20
C ALA A 87 -6.40 -5.80 -9.22
N LYS A 88 -6.50 -6.77 -8.29
CA LYS A 88 -7.55 -6.78 -7.26
C LYS A 88 -7.46 -5.60 -6.30
N LEU A 89 -6.25 -5.15 -5.96
CA LEU A 89 -6.05 -3.96 -5.14
C LEU A 89 -6.49 -2.71 -5.91
N ALA A 90 -6.09 -2.59 -7.17
CA ALA A 90 -6.52 -1.48 -8.02
C ALA A 90 -8.04 -1.42 -8.18
N LEU A 91 -8.71 -2.57 -8.32
CA LEU A 91 -10.18 -2.65 -8.37
C LEU A 91 -10.81 -2.18 -7.05
N SER A 92 -10.31 -2.67 -5.91
CA SER A 92 -10.81 -2.28 -4.59
C SER A 92 -10.67 -0.78 -4.33
N ILE A 93 -9.55 -0.16 -4.73
CA ILE A 93 -9.36 1.29 -4.61
C ILE A 93 -10.35 2.07 -5.49
N LYS A 94 -10.59 1.60 -6.73
CA LYS A 94 -11.58 2.22 -7.63
C LYS A 94 -13.00 2.17 -7.08
N GLU A 95 -13.41 1.02 -6.53
CA GLU A 95 -14.73 0.86 -5.90
C GLU A 95 -14.90 1.81 -4.73
N ARG A 96 -13.91 1.89 -3.83
CA ARG A 96 -13.94 2.80 -2.68
C ARG A 96 -13.97 4.28 -3.09
N LEU A 97 -13.24 4.67 -4.13
CA LEU A 97 -13.29 6.03 -4.68
C LEU A 97 -14.66 6.35 -5.28
N LYS A 98 -15.27 5.39 -5.99
CA LYS A 98 -16.62 5.53 -6.52
C LYS A 98 -17.65 5.71 -5.40
N ASP A 99 -17.57 4.90 -4.35
CA ASP A 99 -18.46 5.01 -3.19
C ASP A 99 -18.26 6.34 -2.45
N ALA A 100 -17.01 6.80 -2.32
CA ALA A 100 -16.67 8.09 -1.74
C ALA A 100 -17.20 9.26 -2.57
N TYR A 101 -17.14 9.17 -3.90
CA TYR A 101 -17.71 10.18 -4.79
C TYR A 101 -19.21 10.36 -4.56
N TYR A 102 -19.97 9.27 -4.34
CA TYR A 102 -21.41 9.36 -4.04
C TYR A 102 -21.76 9.93 -2.66
N GLN A 103 -20.77 10.23 -1.80
CA GLN A 103 -21.02 10.90 -0.51
C GLN A 103 -21.08 12.43 -0.62
N TYR A 104 -20.78 13.01 -1.80
CA TYR A 104 -20.72 14.45 -2.06
C TYR A 104 -21.52 14.81 -3.32
#